data_AF-A0A535SQV5-F1
#
_entry.id   AF-A0A535SQV5-F1
#
_cell.length_a   1.000
_cell.length_b   1.000
_cell.length_c   1.000
_cell.angle_alpha   90.00
_cell.angle_beta   90.00
_cell.angle_gamma   90.00
#
_symmetry.space_group_name_H-M   'P 1'
#
loop_
_entity.id
_entity.type
_entity.pdbx_description
1 polymer ?
#
loop_
_entity_poly.entity_id
_entity_poly.type
_entity_poly.pdbx_seq_one_letter_code
_entity_poly.pdbx_strand_id
1 'polypeptide(L)'
;MKERPIGVTILAILAGVAAVLAAINALQFLGILPFFVGPVAFRTFNFFYALMWGLMVWVYIWLVQMLWRVDPAAWLFLVIVTLFELTLDFIAMLGASTWQDVSVSFLVNGIILLYVMLPGVRNAFGTSRSALGAAS
;
A
#
# COMPACT_ATOMS: atom_id res chain seq x y z
N MET A 1 -26.02 10.63 -5.59
CA MET A 1 -24.76 9.87 -5.39
C MET A 1 -23.63 10.88 -5.59
N LYS A 2 -22.72 11.08 -4.62
CA LYS A 2 -21.54 11.94 -4.87
C LYS A 2 -20.74 11.26 -5.99
N GLU A 3 -20.54 11.95 -7.11
CA GLU A 3 -19.66 11.44 -8.18
C GLU A 3 -18.29 11.17 -7.57
N ARG A 4 -17.81 9.94 -7.77
CA ARG A 4 -16.49 9.53 -7.30
C ARG A 4 -15.47 10.02 -8.31
N PRO A 5 -14.48 10.83 -7.90
CA PRO A 5 -13.45 11.27 -8.82
C PRO A 5 -12.66 10.07 -9.34
N ILE A 6 -12.41 10.03 -10.65
CA ILE A 6 -11.72 8.91 -11.32
C ILE A 6 -10.37 8.60 -10.65
N GLY A 7 -9.66 9.62 -10.16
CA GLY A 7 -8.40 9.43 -9.44
C GLY A 7 -8.53 8.63 -8.14
N VAL A 8 -9.64 8.78 -7.41
CA VAL A 8 -9.87 7.99 -6.19
C VAL A 8 -10.18 6.53 -6.54
N THR A 9 -10.86 6.29 -7.67
CA THR A 9 -11.10 4.93 -8.17
C THR A 9 -9.79 4.24 -8.56
N ILE A 10 -8.88 4.96 -9.23
CA ILE A 10 -7.55 4.43 -9.57
C ILE A 10 -6.78 4.07 -8.29
N LEU A 11 -6.78 4.94 -7.28
CA LEU A 11 -6.16 4.64 -5.98
C LEU A 11 -6.76 3.40 -5.32
N ALA A 12 -8.09 3.26 -5.33
CA ALA A 12 -8.73 2.09 -4.74
C ALA A 12 -8.33 0.79 -5.47
N ILE A 13 -8.16 0.83 -6.80
CA ILE A 13 -7.68 -0.32 -7.57
C ILE A 13 -6.23 -0.63 -7.20
N LEU A 14 -5.35 0.38 -7.16
CA LEU A 14 -3.93 0.19 -6.81
C LEU A 14 -3.76 -0.32 -5.37
N ALA A 15 -4.53 0.20 -4.41
CA ALA A 15 -4.57 -0.32 -3.05
C ALA A 15 -5.10 -1.76 -2.99
N GLY A 16 -6.04 -2.12 -3.85
CA GLY A 16 -6.49 -3.51 -4.02
C GLY A 16 -5.40 -4.43 -4.54
N VAL A 17 -4.59 -3.95 -5.51
CA VAL A 17 -3.41 -4.68 -6.00
C VAL A 17 -2.39 -4.86 -4.88
N ALA A 18 -2.11 -3.81 -4.10
CA ALA A 18 -1.22 -3.89 -2.94
C ALA A 18 -1.72 -4.91 -1.89
N ALA A 19 -3.04 -4.98 -1.64
CA ALA A 19 -3.63 -5.99 -0.77
C ALA A 19 -3.34 -7.42 -1.25
N VAL A 20 -3.45 -7.66 -2.57
CA VAL A 20 -3.17 -8.97 -3.17
C VAL A 20 -1.68 -9.31 -3.05
N LEU A 21 -0.78 -8.37 -3.31
CA LEU A 21 0.66 -8.57 -3.14
C LEU A 21 1.02 -8.90 -1.68
N ALA A 22 0.47 -8.15 -0.73
CA ALA A 22 0.65 -8.44 0.70
C ALA A 22 0.12 -9.83 1.07
N ALA A 23 -0.99 -10.27 0.47
CA ALA A 23 -1.56 -11.59 0.72
C ALA A 23 -0.67 -12.70 0.17
N ILE A 24 -0.08 -12.51 -1.01
CA ILE A 24 0.90 -13.44 -1.58
C ILE A 24 2.09 -13.58 -0.63
N ASN A 25 2.66 -12.46 -0.15
CA ASN A 25 3.76 -12.48 0.81
C ASN A 25 3.39 -13.21 2.10
N ALA A 26 2.20 -12.94 2.66
CA ALA A 26 1.71 -13.64 3.86
C ALA A 26 1.63 -15.16 3.64
N LEU A 27 1.06 -15.61 2.52
CA LEU A 27 0.93 -17.02 2.19
C LEU A 27 2.27 -17.71 1.93
N GLN A 28 3.25 -16.99 1.38
CA GLN A 28 4.62 -17.49 1.20
C GLN A 28 5.31 -17.75 2.55
N PHE A 29 5.21 -16.81 3.49
CA PHE A 29 5.79 -16.99 4.83
C PHE A 29 5.03 -18.03 5.69
N LEU A 30 3.78 -18.34 5.36
CA LEU A 30 3.05 -19.49 5.90
C LEU A 30 3.45 -20.83 5.26
N GLY A 31 4.26 -20.82 4.20
CA GLY A 31 4.66 -22.02 3.47
C GLY A 31 3.55 -22.60 2.58
N ILE A 32 2.46 -21.85 2.35
CA ILE A 32 1.34 -22.26 1.49
C ILE A 32 1.68 -22.06 0.02
N LEU A 33 2.31 -20.91 -0.31
CA LEU A 33 2.79 -20.60 -1.64
C LEU A 33 4.32 -20.72 -1.71
N PRO A 34 4.86 -21.26 -2.81
CA PRO A 34 6.30 -21.21 -3.03
C PRO A 34 6.73 -19.77 -3.32
N PHE A 35 7.97 -19.46 -2.98
CA PHE A 35 8.61 -18.23 -3.41
C PHE A 35 8.98 -18.33 -4.89
N PHE A 36 8.55 -17.38 -5.69
CA PHE A 36 8.65 -17.48 -7.16
C PHE A 36 10.05 -17.15 -7.71
N VAL A 37 10.94 -16.48 -6.97
CA VAL A 37 12.20 -15.94 -7.53
C VAL A 37 13.44 -16.25 -6.68
N GLY A 38 14.07 -17.42 -6.86
CA GLY A 38 15.40 -17.76 -6.29
C GLY A 38 15.41 -18.23 -4.82
N PRO A 39 16.49 -18.87 -4.33
CA PRO A 39 16.63 -19.25 -2.92
C PRO A 39 17.31 -18.12 -2.13
N VAL A 40 16.67 -17.63 -1.06
CA VAL A 40 17.24 -16.66 -0.11
C VAL A 40 17.05 -17.21 1.30
N ALA A 41 18.02 -16.99 2.19
CA ALA A 41 18.07 -17.55 3.55
C ALA A 41 16.83 -17.25 4.42
N PHE A 42 16.01 -16.25 4.06
CA PHE A 42 14.77 -15.87 4.75
C PHE A 42 13.50 -16.52 4.16
N ARG A 43 13.61 -17.37 3.14
CA ARG A 43 12.48 -18.09 2.49
C ARG A 43 12.16 -19.39 3.19
N THR A 44 11.93 -19.29 4.48
CA THR A 44 11.46 -20.40 5.31
C THR A 44 10.19 -19.96 6.00
N PHE A 45 9.38 -20.93 6.43
CA PHE A 45 8.22 -20.65 7.24
C PHE A 45 8.57 -19.69 8.39
N ASN A 46 7.87 -18.56 8.46
CA ASN A 46 8.06 -17.58 9.51
C ASN A 46 6.71 -16.94 9.88
N PHE A 47 6.16 -17.40 11.00
CA PHE A 47 4.86 -16.95 11.48
C PHE A 47 4.80 -15.45 11.76
N PHE A 48 5.89 -14.85 12.27
CA PHE A 48 5.92 -13.42 12.57
C PHE A 48 5.80 -12.57 11.30
N TYR A 49 6.57 -12.92 10.26
CA TYR A 49 6.48 -12.25 8.96
C TYR A 49 5.12 -12.49 8.30
N ALA A 50 4.60 -13.72 8.36
CA ALA A 50 3.26 -14.04 7.87
C ALA A 50 2.18 -13.18 8.55
N LEU A 51 2.25 -13.02 9.87
CA LEU A 51 1.33 -12.18 10.63
C LEU A 51 1.44 -10.70 10.25
N MET A 52 2.66 -10.20 10.11
CA MET A 52 2.91 -8.80 9.71
C MET A 52 2.33 -8.51 8.32
N TRP A 53 2.58 -9.39 7.34
CA TRP A 53 1.99 -9.26 6.00
C TRP A 53 0.47 -9.46 6.02
N GLY A 54 -0.05 -10.37 6.84
CA GLY A 54 -1.49 -10.54 7.05
C GLY A 54 -2.16 -9.28 7.61
N LEU A 55 -1.49 -8.56 8.51
CA LEU A 55 -1.96 -7.26 8.99
C LEU A 55 -1.95 -6.22 7.87
N MET A 56 -0.93 -6.19 7.00
CA MET A 56 -0.89 -5.31 5.84
C MET A 56 -2.05 -5.58 4.86
N VAL A 57 -2.41 -6.86 4.64
CA VAL A 57 -3.61 -7.22 3.86
C VAL A 57 -4.86 -6.58 4.45
N TRP A 58 -5.06 -6.72 5.76
CA TRP A 58 -6.19 -6.12 6.45
C TRP A 58 -6.22 -4.60 6.29
N VAL A 59 -5.06 -3.94 6.49
CA VAL A 59 -4.90 -2.49 6.32
C VAL A 59 -5.26 -2.05 4.90
N TYR A 60 -4.79 -2.76 3.88
CA TYR A 60 -5.10 -2.40 2.50
C TYR A 60 -6.57 -2.64 2.12
N ILE A 61 -7.17 -3.74 2.58
CA ILE A 61 -8.60 -3.98 2.38
C ILE A 61 -9.43 -2.85 3.01
N TRP A 62 -9.05 -2.42 4.21
CA TRP A 62 -9.70 -1.31 4.87
C TRP A 62 -9.48 0.01 4.12
N LEU A 63 -8.25 0.28 3.65
CA LEU A 63 -7.95 1.43 2.80
C LEU A 63 -8.80 1.45 1.54
N VAL A 64 -8.96 0.32 0.84
CA VAL A 64 -9.84 0.23 -0.33
C VAL A 64 -11.25 0.68 0.02
N GLN A 65 -11.81 0.26 1.16
CA GLN A 65 -13.14 0.69 1.60
C GLN A 65 -13.19 2.20 1.90
N MET A 66 -12.17 2.75 2.56
CA MET A 66 -12.09 4.18 2.87
C MET A 66 -11.98 5.03 1.59
N LEU A 67 -11.12 4.61 0.66
CA LEU A 67 -10.97 5.23 -0.66
C LEU A 67 -12.28 5.17 -1.45
N TRP A 68 -12.96 4.02 -1.44
CA TRP A 68 -14.23 3.85 -2.15
C TRP A 68 -15.35 4.75 -1.61
N ARG A 69 -15.31 5.04 -0.30
CA ARG A 69 -16.22 5.97 0.38
C ARG A 69 -15.77 7.42 0.28
N VAL A 70 -14.59 7.68 -0.28
CA VAL A 70 -13.94 9.00 -0.35
C VAL A 70 -13.84 9.63 1.04
N ASP A 71 -13.44 8.82 2.03
CA ASP A 71 -13.25 9.27 3.41
C ASP A 71 -12.07 10.27 3.46
N PRO A 72 -12.24 11.49 4.01
CA PRO A 72 -11.14 12.46 4.14
C PRO A 72 -9.90 11.91 4.85
N ALA A 73 -10.07 11.00 5.81
CA ALA A 73 -8.97 10.39 6.54
C ALA A 73 -8.16 9.40 5.69
N ALA A 74 -8.75 8.87 4.61
CA ALA A 74 -8.10 7.90 3.72
C ALA A 74 -6.83 8.47 3.09
N TRP A 75 -6.78 9.77 2.81
CA TRP A 75 -5.62 10.42 2.20
C TRP A 75 -4.38 10.29 3.08
N LEU A 76 -4.46 10.76 4.32
CA LEU A 76 -3.32 10.73 5.24
C LEU A 76 -2.96 9.30 5.62
N PHE A 77 -3.97 8.45 5.81
CA PHE A 77 -3.75 7.05 6.13
C PHE A 77 -3.01 6.32 5.00
N LEU A 78 -3.41 6.52 3.74
CA LEU A 78 -2.74 5.93 2.58
C LEU A 78 -1.28 6.40 2.47
N VAL A 79 -1.02 7.69 2.67
CA VAL A 79 0.34 8.24 2.67
C VAL A 79 1.21 7.58 3.74
N ILE A 80 0.71 7.44 4.97
CA ILE A 80 1.47 6.82 6.07
C ILE A 80 1.75 5.35 5.76
N VAL A 81 0.73 4.60 5.32
CA VAL A 81 0.85 3.15 5.02
C VAL A 81 1.86 2.91 3.89
N THR A 82 1.77 3.67 2.80
CA THR A 82 2.70 3.54 1.66
C THR A 82 4.13 3.93 2.02
N LEU A 83 4.35 4.99 2.82
CA LEU A 83 5.68 5.35 3.33
C LEU A 83 6.26 4.26 4.24
N PHE A 84 5.42 3.69 5.11
CA PHE A 84 5.81 2.59 5.98
C PHE A 84 6.23 1.36 5.16
N GLU A 85 5.42 0.94 4.18
CA GLU A 85 5.75 -0.22 3.33
C GLU A 85 7.00 0.04 2.47
N LEU A 86 7.13 1.22 1.87
CA LEU A 86 8.35 1.59 1.13
C LEU A 86 9.60 1.53 2.00
N THR A 87 9.50 1.89 3.29
CA THR A 87 10.60 1.78 4.24
C THR A 87 10.95 0.32 4.52
N LEU A 88 9.95 -0.54 4.73
CA LEU A 88 10.16 -1.98 4.93
C LEU A 88 10.76 -2.63 3.69
N ASP A 89 10.25 -2.32 2.51
CA ASP A 89 10.76 -2.82 1.23
C ASP A 89 12.20 -2.37 1.00
N PHE A 90 12.51 -1.10 1.30
CA PHE A 90 13.88 -0.58 1.21
C PHE A 90 14.84 -1.32 2.16
N ILE A 91 14.45 -1.54 3.42
CA ILE A 91 15.27 -2.31 4.38
C ILE A 91 15.42 -3.76 3.91
N ALA A 92 14.36 -4.38 3.41
CA ALA A 92 14.38 -5.74 2.89
C ALA A 92 15.31 -5.86 1.67
N MET A 93 15.31 -4.87 0.78
CA MET A 93 16.22 -4.79 -0.36
C MET A 93 17.69 -4.71 0.05
N LEU A 94 18.03 -3.96 1.12
CA LEU A 94 19.40 -3.90 1.64
C LEU A 94 19.88 -5.25 2.22
N GLY A 95 18.95 -6.06 2.75
CA GLY A 95 19.24 -7.38 3.32
C GLY A 95 19.11 -8.56 2.35
N ALA A 96 18.55 -8.34 1.16
CA ALA A 96 18.30 -9.39 0.17
C ALA A 96 19.44 -9.49 -0.85
N SER A 97 19.78 -10.72 -1.25
CA SER A 97 20.72 -10.97 -2.35
C SER A 97 20.12 -10.72 -3.73
N THR A 98 18.78 -10.64 -3.84
CA THR A 98 18.04 -10.42 -5.08
C THR A 98 16.98 -9.32 -4.92
N TRP A 99 17.10 -8.26 -5.71
CA TRP A 99 16.20 -7.10 -5.70
C TRP A 99 14.80 -7.38 -6.26
N GLN A 100 14.68 -8.48 -7.01
CA GLN A 100 13.51 -8.80 -7.82
C GLN A 100 12.30 -9.26 -6.99
N ASP A 101 12.52 -9.71 -5.75
CA ASP A 101 11.45 -10.19 -4.87
C ASP A 101 10.60 -9.07 -4.29
N VAL A 102 11.22 -7.94 -3.98
CA VAL A 102 10.57 -6.79 -3.32
C VAL A 102 10.28 -5.65 -4.30
N SER A 103 10.82 -5.72 -5.52
CA SER A 103 10.69 -4.64 -6.51
C SER A 103 9.25 -4.36 -6.94
N VAL A 104 8.37 -5.37 -6.98
CA VAL A 104 6.99 -5.16 -7.43
C VAL A 104 6.18 -4.39 -6.38
N SER A 105 6.23 -4.80 -5.11
CA SER A 105 5.58 -4.07 -4.01
C SER A 105 6.16 -2.66 -3.86
N PHE A 106 7.48 -2.52 -3.96
CA PHE A 106 8.13 -1.21 -3.88
C PHE A 106 7.65 -0.26 -4.99
N LEU A 107 7.60 -0.73 -6.24
CA LEU A 107 7.12 0.06 -7.37
C LEU A 107 5.64 0.43 -7.24
N VAL A 108 4.79 -0.52 -6.85
CA VAL A 108 3.36 -0.27 -6.66
C VAL A 108 3.14 0.79 -5.58
N ASN A 109 3.81 0.68 -4.44
CA ASN A 109 3.70 1.66 -3.37
C ASN A 109 4.28 3.03 -3.74
N GLY A 110 5.38 3.05 -4.48
CA GLY A 110 5.94 4.29 -5.02
C GLY A 110 4.95 5.00 -5.95
N ILE A 111 4.29 4.26 -6.84
CA ILE A 111 3.26 4.80 -7.75
C ILE A 111 2.06 5.31 -6.94
N ILE A 112 1.58 4.56 -5.95
CA ILE A 112 0.45 4.98 -5.10
C ILE A 112 0.80 6.28 -4.38
N LEU A 113 1.98 6.37 -3.77
CA LEU A 113 2.43 7.55 -3.03
C LEU A 113 2.54 8.77 -3.95
N LEU A 114 3.17 8.63 -5.12
CA LEU A 114 3.28 9.73 -6.09
C LEU A 114 1.89 10.19 -6.57
N TYR A 115 0.98 9.25 -6.82
CA TYR A 115 -0.34 9.52 -7.35
C TYR A 115 -1.26 10.19 -6.32
N VAL A 116 -1.24 9.75 -5.05
CA VAL A 116 -2.05 10.36 -3.97
C VAL A 116 -1.61 11.78 -3.62
N MET A 117 -0.35 12.13 -3.89
CA MET A 117 0.18 13.48 -3.70
C MET A 117 -0.21 14.46 -4.80
N LEU A 118 -0.73 13.99 -5.94
CA LEU A 118 -1.19 14.88 -7.01
C LEU A 118 -2.33 15.78 -6.51
N PRO A 119 -2.33 17.09 -6.84
CA PRO A 119 -3.27 18.04 -6.29
C PRO A 119 -4.73 17.67 -6.60
N GLY A 120 -5.00 17.12 -7.80
CA GLY A 120 -6.35 16.67 -8.17
C GLY A 120 -6.87 15.52 -7.29
N VAL A 121 -6.00 14.61 -6.87
CA VAL A 121 -6.34 13.46 -6.02
C VAL A 121 -6.45 13.90 -4.56
N ARG A 122 -5.50 14.71 -4.08
CA ARG A 122 -5.54 15.32 -2.74
C ARG A 122 -6.82 16.13 -2.51
N ASN A 123 -7.23 16.93 -3.49
CA ASN A 123 -8.44 17.75 -3.44
C ASN A 123 -9.72 16.92 -3.37
N ALA A 124 -9.73 15.72 -3.95
CA ALA A 124 -10.87 14.81 -3.91
C ALA A 124 -11.25 14.39 -2.47
N PHE A 125 -10.29 14.38 -1.55
CA PHE A 125 -10.50 14.06 -0.14
C PHE A 125 -10.89 15.28 0.71
N GLY A 126 -11.12 16.45 0.10
CA GLY A 126 -11.56 17.66 0.81
C GLY A 126 -10.48 18.37 1.63
N THR A 127 -9.22 17.95 1.52
CA THR A 127 -8.09 18.50 2.30
C THR A 127 -7.69 19.94 1.90
N SER A 128 -8.14 20.46 0.76
CA SER A 128 -7.85 21.82 0.31
C SER A 128 -8.76 22.90 0.89
N ARG A 129 -9.96 22.54 1.38
CA ARG A 129 -10.90 23.53 1.91
C ARG A 129 -10.54 24.00 3.32
N SER A 130 -9.73 23.25 4.09
CA SER A 130 -9.25 23.70 5.41
C SER A 130 -8.13 24.75 5.33
N ALA A 131 -7.37 24.79 4.24
CA ALA A 131 -6.31 25.79 4.06
C ALA A 131 -6.85 27.19 3.73
N LEU A 132 -8.02 27.28 3.08
CA LEU A 132 -8.66 28.55 2.72
C LEU A 132 -9.53 29.14 3.83
N GLY A 133 -10.10 28.31 4.72
CA GLY A 133 -10.89 28.76 5.87
C GLY A 133 -10.07 29.20 7.09
N ALA A 134 -8.76 28.91 7.11
CA ALA A 134 -7.84 29.38 8.16
C ALA A 134 -7.22 30.75 7.84
N ALA A 135 -7.54 31.33 6.67
CA ALA A 135 -7.04 32.61 6.19
C ALA A 135 -8.11 33.72 6.18
N SER A 136 -9.27 33.48 6.80
CA SER A 136 -10.37 34.44 7.00
C SER A 136 -10.68 34.62 8.48
#